data_AF-A0A4R0XFK8-F1
#
_entry.id   AF-A0A4R0XFK8-F1
#
_cell.length_a   1.000
_cell.length_b   1.000
_cell.length_c   1.000
_cell.angle_alpha   90.00
_cell.angle_beta   90.00
_cell.angle_gamma   90.00
#
_symmetry.space_group_name_H-M   'P 1'
#
loop_
_entity.id
_entity.type
_entity.pdbx_description
1 polymer ?
#
loop_
_entity_poly.entity_id
_entity_poly.type
_entity_poly.pdbx_seq_one_letter_code
_entity_poly.pdbx_strand_id
1 'polypeptide(L)'
;MLDDDGYPTEEALKRIEEWPHTDWTGLLAFTQPLWSYPDRWWTEGDVLNLSTGGWSGNEDIIRAMQGNRTFWAICWISSRRGGWCEFDLSRMKRMGEKG
;
A
#
# COMPACT_ATOMS: atom_id res chain seq x y z
N MET A 1 -4.70 -6.92 -11.03
CA MET A 1 -4.15 -6.72 -12.38
C MET A 1 -2.68 -7.09 -12.28
N LEU A 2 -2.40 -8.33 -12.67
CA LEU A 2 -1.06 -8.89 -12.71
C LEU A 2 -0.77 -9.26 -14.17
N ASP A 3 0.49 -9.27 -14.57
CA ASP A 3 0.92 -9.81 -15.85
C ASP A 3 0.96 -11.36 -15.84
N ASP A 4 1.40 -11.94 -16.95
CA ASP A 4 1.48 -13.39 -17.12
C ASP A 4 2.46 -14.07 -16.15
N ASP A 5 3.42 -13.32 -15.59
CA ASP A 5 4.40 -13.77 -14.61
C ASP A 5 3.94 -13.53 -13.16
N GLY A 6 2.74 -12.97 -12.97
CA GLY A 6 2.18 -12.65 -11.66
C GLY A 6 2.73 -11.37 -11.03
N TYR A 7 3.42 -10.51 -11.79
CA TYR A 7 3.89 -9.20 -11.33
C TYR A 7 2.80 -8.13 -11.49
N PRO A 8 2.80 -7.08 -10.64
CA PRO A 8 1.93 -5.94 -10.84
C PRO A 8 2.24 -5.28 -12.18
N THR A 9 1.22 -5.04 -13.00
CA THR A 9 1.42 -4.33 -14.27
C THR A 9 1.76 -2.86 -14.01
N GLU A 10 2.45 -2.22 -14.96
CA GLU A 10 2.69 -0.75 -14.93
C GLU A 10 1.39 0.05 -14.77
N GLU A 11 0.30 -0.40 -15.39
CA GLU A 11 -1.02 0.23 -15.23
C GLU A 11 -1.55 0.12 -13.79
N ALA A 12 -1.34 -1.03 -13.14
CA ALA A 12 -1.73 -1.23 -11.75
C ALA A 12 -0.91 -0.34 -10.81
N LEU A 13 0.41 -0.27 -11.02
CA LEU A 13 1.33 0.56 -10.24
C LEU A 13 1.00 2.04 -10.39
N LYS A 14 0.83 2.52 -11.62
CA LYS A 14 0.42 3.90 -11.90
C LYS A 14 -0.91 4.24 -11.23
N ARG A 15 -1.86 3.31 -11.27
CA ARG A 15 -3.16 3.49 -10.62
C ARG A 15 -3.04 3.63 -9.10
N ILE A 16 -2.15 2.88 -8.45
CA ILE A 16 -1.86 3.01 -7.02
C ILE A 16 -1.25 4.40 -6.72
N GLU A 17 -0.27 4.80 -7.51
CA GLU A 17 0.41 6.10 -7.37
C GLU A 17 -0.55 7.29 -7.49
N GLU A 18 -1.46 7.24 -8.47
CA GLU A 18 -2.41 8.33 -8.77
C GLU A 18 -3.73 8.21 -7.99
N TRP A 19 -3.87 7.23 -7.08
CA TRP A 19 -5.15 6.93 -6.44
C TRP A 19 -5.73 8.14 -5.68
N PRO A 20 -7.04 8.43 -5.81
CA PRO A 20 -7.67 9.57 -5.15
C PRO A 20 -7.48 9.55 -3.63
N HIS A 21 -6.99 10.66 -3.08
CA HIS A 21 -6.75 10.80 -1.64
C HIS A 21 -8.03 10.68 -0.77
N THR A 22 -9.20 10.86 -1.37
CA THR A 22 -10.50 10.74 -0.71
C THR A 22 -10.96 9.29 -0.53
N ASP A 23 -10.32 8.32 -1.19
CA ASP A 23 -10.70 6.90 -1.14
C ASP A 23 -9.52 6.00 -0.78
N TRP A 24 -8.99 6.19 0.43
CA TRP A 24 -7.88 5.38 0.94
C TRP A 24 -8.29 3.91 1.15
N THR A 25 -9.57 3.63 1.44
CA THR A 25 -10.08 2.26 1.55
C THR A 25 -10.05 1.53 0.22
N GLY A 26 -10.44 2.20 -0.86
CA GLY A 26 -10.36 1.65 -2.21
C GLY A 26 -8.92 1.44 -2.66
N LEU A 27 -7.99 2.33 -2.28
CA LEU A 27 -6.56 2.14 -2.52
C LEU A 27 -6.09 0.80 -1.92
N LEU A 28 -6.36 0.55 -0.63
CA LEU A 28 -5.94 -0.69 0.02
C LEU A 28 -6.66 -1.91 -0.55
N ALA A 29 -7.97 -1.82 -0.80
CA ALA A 29 -8.75 -2.92 -1.37
C ALA A 29 -8.29 -3.29 -2.79
N PHE A 30 -7.84 -2.31 -3.59
CA PHE A 30 -7.27 -2.56 -4.91
C PHE A 30 -5.85 -3.14 -4.83
N THR A 31 -5.05 -2.66 -3.89
CA THR A 31 -3.62 -3.02 -3.77
C THR A 31 -3.43 -4.41 -3.15
N GLN A 32 -4.19 -4.74 -2.11
CA GLN A 32 -4.05 -6.00 -1.36
C GLN A 32 -4.04 -7.27 -2.25
N PRO A 33 -4.95 -7.46 -3.23
CA PRO A 33 -4.91 -8.65 -4.08
C PRO A 33 -3.74 -8.70 -5.07
N LEU A 34 -2.96 -7.62 -5.22
CA LEU A 34 -1.74 -7.60 -6.03
C LEU A 34 -0.50 -8.03 -5.22
N TRP A 35 -0.61 -8.06 -3.90
CA TRP A 35 0.50 -8.36 -3.01
C TRP A 35 0.83 -9.86 -3.04
N SER A 36 2.11 -10.19 -3.24
CA SER A 36 2.60 -11.55 -3.08
C SER A 36 2.81 -11.86 -1.60
N TYR A 37 2.54 -13.11 -1.21
CA TYR A 37 2.53 -13.58 0.18
C TYR A 37 1.45 -12.86 1.01
N PRO A 38 0.17 -13.29 0.92
CA PRO A 38 -0.94 -12.66 1.63
C PRO A 38 -0.76 -12.57 3.15
N ASP A 39 -0.01 -13.50 3.75
CA ASP A 39 0.35 -13.51 5.16
C ASP A 39 1.31 -12.37 5.57
N ARG A 40 1.94 -11.72 4.59
CA ARG A 40 2.85 -10.57 4.78
C ARG A 40 2.18 -9.22 4.58
N TRP A 41 0.86 -9.20 4.43
CA TRP A 41 0.01 -8.01 4.45
C TRP A 41 -1.04 -8.20 5.55
N TRP A 42 -0.88 -7.53 6.69
CA TRP A 42 -1.85 -7.62 7.78
C TRP A 42 -2.03 -6.29 8.49
N THR A 43 -3.16 -6.16 9.16
CA THR A 43 -3.47 -4.99 9.98
C THR A 43 -3.55 -5.41 11.44
N GLU A 44 -2.82 -4.71 12.31
CA GLU A 44 -2.92 -4.84 13.75
C GLU A 44 -3.48 -3.53 14.32
N GLY A 45 -4.72 -3.56 14.81
CA GLY A 45 -5.46 -2.35 15.16
C GLY A 45 -5.66 -1.44 13.94
N ASP A 46 -5.10 -0.23 13.98
CA ASP A 46 -5.09 0.73 12.88
C ASP A 46 -3.76 0.75 12.10
N VAL A 47 -2.82 -0.14 12.42
CA VAL A 47 -1.51 -0.18 11.76
C VAL A 47 -1.49 -1.26 10.68
N LEU A 48 -1.33 -0.83 9.43
CA LEU A 48 -1.05 -1.73 8.31
C LEU A 48 0.44 -2.08 8.31
N ASN A 49 0.73 -3.37 8.32
CA ASN A 49 2.07 -3.93 8.30
C ASN A 49 2.29 -4.71 7.01
N LEU A 50 3.36 -4.34 6.29
CA LEU A 50 3.74 -4.92 5.00
C LEU A 50 5.17 -5.46 5.06
N SER A 51 5.40 -6.68 4.58
CA SER A 51 6.74 -7.23 4.37
C SER A 51 6.89 -7.72 2.93
N THR A 52 7.87 -7.21 2.19
CA THR A 52 8.05 -7.58 0.78
C THR A 52 8.45 -9.05 0.60
N GLY A 53 9.02 -9.68 1.64
CA GLY A 53 9.53 -11.05 1.57
C GLY A 53 10.70 -11.21 0.60
N GLY A 54 11.31 -10.11 0.14
CA GLY A 54 12.37 -10.12 -0.87
C GLY A 54 11.88 -10.27 -2.31
N TRP A 55 10.57 -10.18 -2.57
CA TRP A 55 10.03 -10.22 -3.93
C TRP A 55 9.90 -8.81 -4.52
N SER A 56 10.42 -8.60 -5.72
CA SER A 56 10.51 -7.28 -6.36
C SER A 56 9.15 -6.66 -6.70
N GLY A 57 8.14 -7.45 -7.07
CA GLY A 57 6.81 -6.91 -7.33
C GLY A 57 6.16 -6.24 -6.12
N ASN A 58 6.42 -6.75 -4.91
CA ASN A 58 5.99 -6.11 -3.67
C ASN A 58 6.77 -4.81 -3.43
N GLU A 59 8.05 -4.76 -3.79
CA GLU A 59 8.83 -3.51 -3.72
C GLU A 59 8.27 -2.46 -4.68
N ASP A 60 7.85 -2.86 -5.88
CA ASP A 60 7.24 -1.96 -6.86
C ASP A 60 5.89 -1.41 -6.37
N ILE A 61 5.07 -2.24 -5.73
CA ILE A 61 3.84 -1.79 -5.04
C ILE A 61 4.18 -0.74 -3.96
N ILE A 62 5.19 -0.99 -3.11
CA ILE A 62 5.59 -0.01 -2.09
C ILE A 62 6.07 1.31 -2.73
N ARG A 63 6.84 1.24 -3.83
CA ARG A 63 7.28 2.43 -4.58
C ARG A 63 6.08 3.20 -5.14
N ALA A 64 5.08 2.52 -5.69
CA ALA A 64 3.85 3.14 -6.15
C ALA A 64 3.05 3.78 -4.99
N MET A 65 2.93 3.10 -3.85
CA MET A 65 2.31 3.66 -2.63
C MET A 65 3.09 4.89 -2.11
N GLN A 66 4.41 4.93 -2.28
CA GLN A 66 5.25 6.09 -1.98
C GLN A 66 5.02 7.25 -2.95
N GLY A 67 4.78 6.94 -4.23
CA GLY A 67 4.35 7.91 -5.24
C GLY A 67 2.98 8.54 -4.92
N ASN A 68 2.09 7.80 -4.24
CA ASN A 68 0.86 8.35 -3.67
C ASN A 68 1.16 9.26 -2.47
N ARG A 69 1.58 10.50 -2.77
CA ARG A 69 2.15 11.44 -1.80
C ARG A 69 1.24 11.72 -0.61
N THR A 70 -0.07 11.81 -0.82
CA THR A 70 -1.02 12.11 0.26
C THR A 70 -1.15 10.94 1.21
N PHE A 71 -1.35 9.71 0.69
CA PHE A 71 -1.38 8.52 1.52
C PHE A 71 -0.07 8.34 2.28
N TRP A 72 1.07 8.45 1.58
CA TRP A 72 2.38 8.27 2.17
C TRP A 72 2.66 9.30 3.27
N ALA A 73 2.48 10.60 2.99
CA ALA A 73 2.78 11.66 3.95
C ALA A 73 1.93 11.60 5.22
N ILE A 74 0.69 11.09 5.12
CA ILE A 74 -0.24 11.02 6.24
C ILE A 74 -0.05 9.73 7.03
N CYS A 75 0.04 8.59 6.36
CA CYS A 75 -0.02 7.28 7.01
C CYS A 75 1.34 6.69 7.35
N TRP A 76 2.42 7.00 6.60
CA TRP A 76 3.71 6.33 6.79
C TRP A 76 4.28 6.52 8.20
N ILE A 77 4.63 5.41 8.86
CA ILE A 77 5.30 5.41 10.17
C ILE A 77 6.80 5.11 9.99
N SER A 78 7.11 3.98 9.36
CA SER A 78 8.49 3.52 9.22
C SER A 78 8.67 2.59 8.04
N SER A 79 9.90 2.53 7.54
CA SER A 79 10.36 1.50 6.61
C SER A 79 11.72 0.99 7.09
N ARG A 80 11.94 -0.33 7.07
CA ARG A 80 13.16 -0.97 7.57
C ARG A 80 13.82 -1.79 6.45
N ARG A 81 15.15 -1.94 6.54
CA ARG A 81 15.90 -2.87 5.67
C ARG A 81 15.27 -4.26 5.75
N GLY A 82 15.20 -4.95 4.61
CA GLY A 82 14.47 -6.22 4.47
C GLY A 82 13.01 -6.06 4.03
N GLY A 83 12.60 -4.85 3.62
CA GLY A 83 11.30 -4.62 2.97
C GLY A 83 10.11 -4.56 3.93
N TRP A 84 10.33 -4.16 5.18
CA TRP A 84 9.25 -3.95 6.15
C TRP A 84 8.75 -2.51 6.08
N CYS A 85 7.44 -2.29 6.01
CA CYS A 85 6.79 -0.98 6.07
C CYS A 85 5.59 -0.98 7.02
N GLU A 86 5.39 0.13 7.74
CA GLU A 86 4.31 0.34 8.70
C GLU A 86 3.54 1.63 8.37
N PHE A 87 2.21 1.57 8.38
CA PHE A 87 1.32 2.70 8.08
C PHE A 87 0.20 2.85 9.12
N ASP A 88 0.02 4.03 9.69
CA ASP A 88 -1.06 4.40 10.63
C ASP A 88 -2.32 4.84 9.85
N LEU A 89 -3.30 3.95 9.75
CA LEU A 89 -4.58 4.21 9.07
C LEU A 89 -5.54 5.06 9.92
N SER A 90 -5.29 5.24 11.23
CA SER A 90 -6.17 6.03 12.10
C SER A 90 -6.24 7.50 11.67
N ARG A 91 -5.17 7.99 11.02
CA ARG A 91 -5.09 9.36 10.51
C ARG A 91 -6.09 9.62 9.39
N MET A 92 -6.25 8.67 8.47
CA MET A 92 -7.20 8.78 7.37
C MET A 92 -8.65 8.55 7.83
N LYS A 93 -8.87 7.63 8.78
CA LYS A 93 -10.20 7.42 9.40
C LYS A 93 -10.75 8.73 10.00
N ARG A 94 -9.92 9.43 10.78
CA ARG A 94 -10.28 10.74 11.37
C ARG A 94 -10.55 11.84 10.33
N MET A 95 -9.98 11.75 9.13
CA MET A 95 -10.25 12.70 8.05
C MET A 95 -11.57 12.40 7.35
N GLY A 96 -11.91 11.11 7.17
CA GLY A 96 -13.18 10.68 6.59
C GLY A 96 -14.40 10.95 7.49
N GLU A 97 -14.23 10.96 8.80
CA GLU A 97 -15.30 11.25 9.77
C GLU A 97 -15.67 12.74 9.88
N LYS A 98 -14.83 13.63 9.34
CA LYS A 98 -15.04 15.09 9.39
C LYS A 98 -15.55 15.69 8.07
N GLY A 99 -15.75 14.86 7.05
CA GLY A 99 -16.23 15.24 5.71
C GLY A 99 -17.75 15.20 5.58
#